data_AF-A0A8J6HJB6-F1
#
_entry.id   AF-A0A8J6HJB6-F1
#
_cell.length_a   1.000
_cell.length_b   1.000
_cell.length_c   1.000
_cell.angle_alpha   90.00
_cell.angle_beta   90.00
_cell.angle_gamma   90.00
#
_symmetry.space_group_name_H-M   'P 1'
#
loop_
_entity.id
_entity.type
_entity.pdbx_description
1 polymer ?
#
loop_
_entity_poly.entity_id
_entity_poly.type
_entity_poly.pdbx_seq_one_letter_code
_entity_poly.pdbx_strand_id
1 'polypeptide(L)'
;MGPDQVTSLVDCLEESLLDSLTTKLVGNRPNTYTFTKALAECWLKENKGDLPLVIVRPSIVLCSFSGPLKGWVDNWNGPTGIIAAAGKGLFRTMLCDPEKIADLVPVDMVINLMLVSAWRIGTTKTKDMPIPVYNCSTGQRKPITWKRFIDLCFKYMRKHPFSEVTWYPDGTVTASRTLNILNKYLLHWLPAYVLDSLVWMTGGKPIMVRIQDKLCKAATCLEYFTTHEWRFGDENVRTLSLTLGEKDKEEFNFDVAKIDWEQYVEDYVLGIRRFIFKEDVATIPKARRQVSRLYWVYRCLQVASVMCMWHFLTLRYTPLRQLWGNALRLLIHLARMLPFV
;
A
#
# COMPACT_ATOMS: atom_id res chain seq x y z
N MET A 1 7.23 29.46 -11.65
CA MET A 1 6.12 29.93 -12.49
C MET A 1 4.87 29.97 -11.65
N GLY A 2 4.09 31.04 -11.77
CA GLY A 2 2.77 31.14 -11.15
C GLY A 2 1.75 30.25 -11.88
N PRO A 3 0.58 29.98 -11.27
CA PRO A 3 -0.43 29.11 -11.87
C PRO A 3 -0.90 29.58 -13.25
N ASP A 4 -1.18 30.87 -13.42
CA ASP A 4 -1.66 31.43 -14.70
C ASP A 4 -0.63 31.27 -15.83
N GLN A 5 0.67 31.38 -15.50
CA GLN A 5 1.73 31.14 -16.47
C GLN A 5 1.77 29.68 -16.92
N VAL A 6 1.52 28.74 -16.00
CA VAL A 6 1.48 27.32 -16.34
C VAL A 6 0.26 27.01 -17.20
N THR A 7 -0.90 27.57 -16.88
CA THR A 7 -2.12 27.42 -17.70
C THR A 7 -1.91 27.96 -19.11
N SER A 8 -1.39 29.19 -19.25
CA SER A 8 -1.09 29.78 -20.56
C SER A 8 -0.09 28.96 -21.38
N LEU A 9 0.88 28.30 -20.74
CA LEU A 9 1.79 27.40 -21.45
C LEU A 9 1.07 26.15 -21.95
N VAL A 10 0.20 25.56 -21.14
CA VAL A 10 -0.57 24.37 -21.52
C VAL A 10 -1.54 24.69 -22.66
N ASP A 11 -2.16 25.88 -22.66
CA ASP A 11 -3.13 26.28 -23.69
C ASP A 11 -2.46 26.66 -25.02
N CYS A 12 -1.23 27.17 -24.99
CA CYS A 12 -0.55 27.68 -26.18
C CYS A 12 0.40 26.68 -26.85
N LEU A 13 0.86 25.65 -26.15
CA LEU A 13 1.88 24.73 -26.65
C LEU A 13 1.27 23.42 -27.14
N GLU A 14 1.85 22.86 -28.21
CA GLU A 14 1.50 21.52 -28.67
C GLU A 14 1.89 20.46 -27.63
N GLU A 15 1.14 19.36 -27.60
CA GLU A 15 1.30 18.25 -26.64
C GLU A 15 2.73 17.69 -26.63
N SER A 16 3.35 17.52 -27.80
CA SER A 16 4.72 17.02 -27.93
C SER A 16 5.77 17.93 -27.25
N LEU A 17 5.55 19.25 -27.31
CA LEU A 17 6.41 20.23 -26.67
C LEU A 17 6.15 20.30 -25.17
N LEU A 18 4.88 20.19 -24.74
CA LEU A 18 4.52 20.08 -23.33
C LEU A 18 5.14 18.86 -22.66
N ASP A 19 5.14 17.71 -23.32
CA ASP A 19 5.79 16.49 -22.84
C ASP A 19 7.29 16.71 -22.61
N SER A 20 7.95 17.40 -23.55
CA SER A 20 9.38 17.74 -23.43
C SER A 20 9.69 18.72 -22.28
N LEU A 21 8.73 19.58 -21.92
CA LEU A 21 8.86 20.57 -20.86
C LEU A 21 8.39 20.07 -19.49
N THR A 22 7.57 19.02 -19.45
CA THR A 22 6.91 18.52 -18.23
C THR A 22 7.90 18.28 -17.10
N THR A 23 9.03 17.62 -17.38
CA THR A 23 10.07 17.35 -16.36
C THR A 23 10.63 18.64 -15.76
N LYS A 24 10.80 19.70 -16.56
CA LYS A 24 11.28 21.01 -16.08
C LYS A 24 10.20 21.76 -15.30
N LEU A 25 8.94 21.66 -15.73
CA LEU A 25 7.80 22.32 -15.08
C LEU A 25 7.50 21.71 -13.70
N VAL A 26 7.47 20.37 -13.62
CA VAL A 26 7.21 19.64 -12.36
C VAL A 26 8.35 19.84 -11.36
N GLY A 27 9.59 19.98 -11.84
CA GLY A 27 10.76 20.24 -11.01
C GLY A 27 11.00 19.13 -9.99
N ASN A 28 11.20 19.50 -8.72
CA ASN A 28 11.53 18.56 -7.63
C ASN A 28 10.31 17.81 -7.07
N ARG A 29 9.13 17.96 -7.68
CA ARG A 29 7.92 17.29 -7.22
C ARG A 29 7.88 15.86 -7.74
N PRO A 30 7.30 14.92 -6.97
CA PRO A 30 7.34 13.51 -7.34
C PRO A 30 6.52 13.16 -8.57
N ASN A 31 5.45 13.91 -8.85
CA ASN A 31 4.59 13.68 -10.00
C ASN A 31 3.76 14.93 -10.32
N THR A 32 3.13 14.91 -11.49
CA THR A 32 2.20 15.95 -11.96
C THR A 32 1.03 16.17 -11.01
N TYR A 33 0.57 15.15 -10.29
CA TYR A 33 -0.50 15.29 -9.29
C TYR A 33 -0.10 16.24 -8.14
N THR A 34 1.07 16.01 -7.52
CA THR A 34 1.56 16.89 -6.43
C THR A 34 1.93 18.30 -6.92
N PHE A 35 2.29 18.43 -8.20
CA PHE A 35 2.53 19.72 -8.84
C PHE A 35 1.24 20.50 -9.04
N THR A 36 0.24 19.89 -9.68
CA THR A 36 -1.06 20.52 -9.95
C THR A 36 -1.80 20.87 -8.66
N LYS A 37 -1.75 20.03 -7.62
CA LYS A 37 -2.35 20.36 -6.32
C LYS A 37 -1.69 21.57 -5.65
N ALA A 38 -0.36 21.69 -5.74
CA ALA A 38 0.31 22.85 -5.20
C ALA A 38 0.06 24.14 -6.00
N LEU A 39 -0.02 24.04 -7.33
CA LEU A 39 -0.43 25.17 -8.17
C LEU A 39 -1.84 25.63 -7.83
N ALA A 40 -2.78 24.70 -7.61
CA ALA A 40 -4.14 25.02 -7.22
C ALA A 40 -4.19 25.80 -5.89
N GLU A 41 -3.40 25.39 -4.89
CA GLU A 41 -3.34 26.14 -3.63
C GLU A 41 -2.74 27.54 -3.78
N CYS A 42 -1.71 27.71 -4.61
CA CYS A 42 -1.16 29.03 -4.94
C CYS A 42 -2.21 29.91 -5.64
N TRP A 43 -2.92 29.34 -6.62
CA TRP A 43 -3.95 30.06 -7.37
C TRP A 43 -5.09 30.51 -6.46
N LEU A 44 -5.57 29.62 -5.59
CA LEU A 44 -6.60 29.93 -4.60
C LEU A 44 -6.16 31.03 -3.64
N LYS A 45 -4.89 31.05 -3.22
CA LYS A 45 -4.35 32.11 -2.36
C LYS A 45 -4.41 33.48 -3.02
N GLU A 46 -4.13 33.54 -4.32
CA GLU A 46 -4.12 34.79 -5.10
C GLU A 46 -5.53 35.23 -5.52
N ASN A 47 -6.46 34.28 -5.72
CA ASN A 47 -7.76 34.53 -6.34
C ASN A 47 -8.99 34.35 -5.42
N LYS A 48 -8.81 34.11 -4.11
CA LYS A 48 -9.96 33.86 -3.20
C LYS A 48 -10.99 35.00 -3.12
N GLY A 49 -10.58 36.25 -3.35
CA GLY A 49 -11.43 37.42 -3.13
C GLY A 49 -12.08 37.44 -1.74
N ASP A 50 -13.39 37.67 -1.71
CA ASP A 50 -14.23 37.67 -0.50
C ASP A 50 -14.77 36.28 -0.11
N LEU A 51 -14.46 35.22 -0.86
CA LEU A 51 -14.99 33.88 -0.58
C LEU A 51 -14.32 33.29 0.69
N PRO A 52 -15.11 32.81 1.68
CA PRO A 52 -14.56 32.05 2.80
C PRO A 52 -13.86 30.79 2.27
N LEU A 53 -12.56 30.70 2.54
CA LEU A 53 -11.70 29.65 1.99
C LEU A 53 -10.91 28.96 3.11
N VAL A 54 -10.84 27.64 3.01
CA VAL A 54 -10.04 26.76 3.87
C VAL A 54 -9.42 25.65 3.02
N ILE A 55 -8.21 25.21 3.37
CA ILE A 55 -7.52 24.11 2.68
C ILE A 55 -7.39 22.94 3.66
N VAL A 56 -7.86 21.76 3.24
CA VAL A 56 -7.65 20.50 3.97
C VAL A 56 -6.70 19.63 3.16
N ARG A 57 -5.59 19.21 3.78
CA ARG A 57 -4.56 18.36 3.17
C ARG A 57 -4.54 17.00 3.85
N PRO A 58 -5.20 15.98 3.30
CA PRO A 58 -5.08 14.63 3.83
C PRO A 58 -3.73 13.99 3.44
N SER A 59 -3.25 13.09 4.30
CA SER A 59 -2.24 12.10 3.92
C SER A 59 -2.86 10.98 3.07
N ILE A 60 -2.25 9.79 3.02
CA ILE A 60 -2.72 8.72 2.15
C ILE A 60 -4.06 8.19 2.68
N VAL A 61 -5.14 8.50 1.95
CA VAL A 61 -6.50 8.11 2.35
C VAL A 61 -6.73 6.61 2.12
N LEU A 62 -7.25 5.92 3.13
CA LEU A 62 -7.66 4.51 3.09
C LEU A 62 -9.19 4.39 3.28
N CYS A 63 -9.66 3.23 3.74
CA CYS A 63 -11.08 3.00 4.02
C CYS A 63 -11.62 3.87 5.17
N SER A 64 -12.93 3.83 5.38
CA SER A 64 -13.55 4.46 6.56
C SER A 64 -13.17 3.75 7.86
N PHE A 65 -13.05 4.53 8.93
CA PHE A 65 -12.82 4.06 10.29
C PHE A 65 -14.10 3.61 10.98
N SER A 66 -15.18 4.39 10.86
CA SER A 66 -16.48 4.13 11.49
C SER A 66 -17.67 4.35 10.56
N GLY A 67 -17.77 5.50 9.88
CA GLY A 67 -19.01 5.93 9.22
C GLY A 67 -18.88 6.18 7.71
N PRO A 68 -19.97 6.11 6.93
CA PRO A 68 -21.28 5.52 7.28
C PRO A 68 -21.27 3.98 7.30
N LEU A 69 -20.26 3.36 6.69
CA LEU A 69 -20.05 1.92 6.68
C LEU A 69 -18.59 1.65 7.03
N LYS A 70 -18.32 0.93 8.11
CA LYS A 70 -16.95 0.60 8.55
C LYS A 70 -16.17 -0.20 7.48
N GLY A 71 -14.92 0.17 7.24
CA GLY A 71 -14.06 -0.48 6.24
C GLY A 71 -14.48 -0.20 4.79
N TRP A 72 -15.36 0.77 4.55
CA TRP A 72 -15.80 1.11 3.20
C TRP A 72 -14.66 1.71 2.37
N VAL A 73 -14.51 1.18 1.15
CA VAL A 73 -13.55 1.62 0.14
C VAL A 73 -14.13 1.29 -1.24
N ASP A 74 -14.08 2.23 -2.18
CA ASP A 74 -14.78 2.14 -3.46
C ASP A 74 -13.86 2.09 -4.69
N ASN A 75 -12.56 2.30 -4.49
CA ASN A 75 -11.61 2.46 -5.57
C ASN A 75 -10.36 1.59 -5.39
N TRP A 76 -9.70 1.35 -6.52
CA TRP A 76 -8.43 0.61 -6.61
C TRP A 76 -7.21 1.53 -6.45
N ASN A 77 -7.42 2.81 -6.12
CA ASN A 77 -6.37 3.82 -6.17
C ASN A 77 -5.39 3.66 -5.01
N GLY A 78 -4.18 4.14 -5.23
CA GLY A 78 -3.13 4.16 -4.21
C GLY A 78 -2.78 2.76 -3.70
N PRO A 79 -2.66 2.57 -2.37
CA PRO A 79 -2.25 1.29 -1.79
C PRO A 79 -3.30 0.18 -1.93
N THR A 80 -4.59 0.49 -2.13
CA THR A 80 -5.68 -0.50 -2.20
C THR A 80 -5.44 -1.55 -3.26
N GLY A 81 -5.09 -1.14 -4.49
CA GLY A 81 -4.88 -2.08 -5.58
C GLY A 81 -3.68 -3.00 -5.39
N ILE A 82 -2.58 -2.47 -4.83
CA ILE A 82 -1.38 -3.24 -4.54
C ILE A 82 -1.65 -4.28 -3.43
N ILE A 83 -2.33 -3.85 -2.36
CA ILE A 83 -2.71 -4.71 -1.22
C ILE A 83 -3.67 -5.81 -1.69
N ALA A 84 -4.68 -5.47 -2.50
CA ALA A 84 -5.60 -6.43 -3.09
C ALA A 84 -4.87 -7.48 -3.97
N ALA A 85 -3.94 -7.03 -4.81
CA ALA A 85 -3.13 -7.92 -5.64
C ALA A 85 -2.19 -8.81 -4.81
N ALA A 86 -1.57 -8.27 -3.74
CA ALA A 86 -0.75 -9.02 -2.81
C ALA A 86 -1.58 -10.10 -2.08
N GLY A 87 -2.81 -9.77 -1.67
CA GLY A 87 -3.74 -10.72 -1.05
C GLY A 87 -4.23 -11.82 -1.99
N LYS A 88 -4.29 -11.58 -3.31
CA LYS A 88 -4.53 -12.62 -4.33
C LYS A 88 -3.26 -13.43 -4.67
N GLY A 89 -2.12 -13.09 -4.07
CA GLY A 89 -0.81 -13.73 -4.33
C GLY A 89 -0.13 -13.28 -5.62
N LEU A 90 -0.62 -12.21 -6.26
CA LEU A 90 -0.13 -11.72 -7.54
C LEU A 90 0.99 -10.70 -7.41
N PHE A 91 1.18 -10.11 -6.22
CA PHE A 91 2.19 -9.09 -5.97
C PHE A 91 2.97 -9.39 -4.69
N ARG A 92 4.28 -9.66 -4.84
CA ARG A 92 5.12 -10.24 -3.77
C ARG A 92 6.33 -9.42 -3.33
N THR A 93 6.68 -8.35 -4.04
CA THR A 93 7.83 -7.50 -3.69
C THR A 93 7.55 -6.05 -4.08
N MET A 94 8.03 -5.10 -3.28
CA MET A 94 7.96 -3.67 -3.61
C MET A 94 9.17 -2.94 -3.05
N LEU A 95 9.63 -1.91 -3.79
CA LEU A 95 10.60 -0.96 -3.26
C LEU A 95 9.89 -0.05 -2.27
N CYS A 96 10.22 -0.23 -1.00
CA CYS A 96 9.60 0.45 0.12
C CYS A 96 10.55 0.36 1.29
N ASP A 97 10.75 1.48 1.98
CA ASP A 97 11.56 1.53 3.19
C ASP A 97 10.70 1.06 4.38
N PRO A 98 10.97 -0.14 4.93
CA PRO A 98 10.10 -0.75 5.94
C PRO A 98 10.00 0.08 7.24
N GLU A 99 11.05 0.86 7.55
CA GLU A 99 11.16 1.59 8.81
C GLU A 99 10.53 2.98 8.75
N LYS A 100 10.24 3.49 7.55
CA LYS A 100 9.58 4.79 7.38
C LYS A 100 8.12 4.75 7.79
N ILE A 101 7.64 5.88 8.31
CA ILE A 101 6.24 6.05 8.70
C ILE A 101 5.35 6.05 7.46
N ALA A 102 4.34 5.17 7.47
CA ALA A 102 3.25 5.16 6.51
C ALA A 102 2.15 6.10 7.02
N ASP A 103 2.11 7.33 6.51
CA ASP A 103 1.08 8.30 6.89
C ASP A 103 -0.23 8.02 6.16
N LEU A 104 -1.07 7.20 6.82
CA LEU A 104 -2.34 6.69 6.31
C LEU A 104 -3.47 7.31 7.12
N VAL A 105 -4.55 7.77 6.49
CA VAL A 105 -5.69 8.40 7.19
C VAL A 105 -7.03 7.82 6.73
N PRO A 106 -8.01 7.60 7.63
CA PRO A 106 -9.35 7.17 7.24
C PRO A 106 -10.12 8.24 6.46
N VAL A 107 -10.86 7.83 5.42
CA VAL A 107 -11.60 8.75 4.55
C VAL A 107 -12.67 9.56 5.29
N ASP A 108 -13.35 8.94 6.25
CA ASP A 108 -14.41 9.54 7.04
C ASP A 108 -13.88 10.60 8.03
N MET A 109 -12.70 10.37 8.62
CA MET A 109 -12.03 11.41 9.43
C MET A 109 -11.67 12.64 8.59
N VAL A 110 -11.23 12.46 7.34
CA VAL A 110 -10.95 13.59 6.42
C VAL A 110 -12.24 14.33 6.09
N ILE A 111 -13.32 13.61 5.78
CA ILE A 111 -14.64 14.20 5.49
C ILE A 111 -15.15 14.99 6.70
N ASN A 112 -15.09 14.42 7.90
CA ASN A 112 -15.51 15.09 9.13
C ASN A 112 -14.72 16.37 9.37
N LEU A 113 -13.40 16.34 9.17
CA LEU A 113 -12.57 17.54 9.24
C LEU A 113 -12.98 18.58 8.19
N MET A 114 -13.30 18.18 6.96
CA MET A 114 -13.77 19.10 5.92
C MET A 114 -15.08 19.77 6.31
N LEU A 115 -16.05 19.01 6.84
CA LEU A 115 -17.35 19.54 7.29
C LEU A 115 -17.17 20.56 8.41
N VAL A 116 -16.39 20.20 9.44
CA VAL A 116 -16.14 21.11 10.57
C VAL A 116 -15.33 22.33 10.16
N SER A 117 -14.36 22.16 9.27
CA SER A 117 -13.56 23.28 8.72
C SER A 117 -14.44 24.26 7.94
N ALA A 118 -15.37 23.74 7.12
CA ALA A 118 -16.33 24.54 6.37
C ALA A 118 -17.31 25.30 7.30
N TRP A 119 -17.83 24.63 8.33
CA TRP A 119 -18.65 25.28 9.36
C TRP A 119 -17.87 26.39 10.06
N ARG A 120 -16.62 26.13 10.47
CA ARG A 120 -15.80 27.10 11.19
C ARG A 120 -15.54 28.35 10.35
N ILE A 121 -15.16 28.18 9.09
CA ILE A 121 -14.88 29.32 8.21
C ILE A 121 -16.17 30.08 7.85
N GLY A 122 -17.30 29.38 7.69
CA GLY A 122 -18.59 30.00 7.37
C GLY A 122 -19.23 30.77 8.53
N THR A 123 -18.89 30.42 9.77
CA THR A 123 -19.45 31.07 10.98
C THR A 123 -18.52 32.09 11.62
N THR A 124 -17.25 32.15 11.19
CA THR A 124 -16.26 33.10 11.71
C THR A 124 -16.05 34.25 10.73
N LYS A 125 -16.00 35.50 11.21
CA LYS A 125 -15.62 36.64 10.38
C LYS A 125 -14.10 36.62 10.15
N THR A 126 -13.65 36.06 9.04
CA THR A 126 -12.22 35.86 8.74
C THR A 126 -11.71 36.65 7.52
N LYS A 127 -12.34 37.77 7.17
CA LYS A 127 -12.00 38.52 5.93
C LYS A 127 -10.49 38.81 5.80
N ASP A 128 -9.83 39.18 6.89
CA ASP A 128 -8.42 39.58 6.89
C ASP A 128 -7.45 38.52 7.42
N MET A 129 -7.92 37.29 7.66
CA MET A 129 -7.06 36.21 8.18
C MET A 129 -6.40 35.41 7.03
N PRO A 130 -5.18 34.87 7.25
CA PRO A 130 -4.59 33.90 6.33
C PRO A 130 -5.51 32.70 6.12
N ILE A 131 -5.47 32.10 4.93
CA ILE A 131 -6.24 30.89 4.61
C ILE A 131 -5.83 29.78 5.59
N PRO A 132 -6.75 29.26 6.43
CA PRO A 132 -6.41 28.17 7.33
C PRO A 132 -6.09 26.91 6.54
N VAL A 133 -5.04 26.20 6.97
CA VAL A 133 -4.63 24.93 6.38
C VAL A 133 -4.68 23.85 7.45
N TYR A 134 -5.45 22.80 7.20
CA TYR A 134 -5.63 21.66 8.10
C TYR A 134 -4.99 20.41 7.49
N ASN A 135 -3.86 19.96 8.04
CA ASN A 135 -3.23 18.71 7.62
C ASN A 135 -3.88 17.54 8.37
N CYS A 136 -4.58 16.67 7.66
CA CYS A 136 -5.20 15.47 8.21
C CYS A 136 -4.25 14.28 8.03
N SER A 137 -3.44 14.03 9.06
CA SER A 137 -2.33 13.07 9.01
C SER A 137 -2.21 12.31 10.31
N THR A 138 -1.72 11.07 10.25
CA THR A 138 -1.52 10.22 11.43
C THR A 138 -0.08 10.18 11.89
N GLY A 139 0.88 10.56 11.03
CA GLY A 139 2.31 10.31 11.23
C GLY A 139 2.91 10.87 12.51
N GLN A 140 2.42 12.00 13.04
CA GLN A 140 2.93 12.58 14.28
C GLN A 140 2.25 12.03 15.55
N ARG A 141 0.95 11.70 15.48
CA ARG A 141 0.14 11.39 16.67
C ARG A 141 -0.11 9.91 16.87
N LYS A 142 -0.21 9.15 15.78
CA LYS A 142 -0.48 7.73 15.80
C LYS A 142 0.28 7.03 14.66
N PRO A 143 1.63 7.08 14.65
CA PRO A 143 2.42 6.53 13.56
C PRO A 143 2.26 5.01 13.42
N ILE A 144 2.38 4.54 12.19
CA ILE A 144 2.60 3.13 11.84
C ILE A 144 3.71 3.07 10.80
N THR A 145 4.64 2.11 10.92
CA THR A 145 5.66 1.89 9.89
C THR A 145 5.11 1.11 8.72
N TRP A 146 5.68 1.26 7.53
CA TRP A 146 5.31 0.45 6.37
C TRP A 146 5.42 -1.05 6.67
N LYS A 147 6.46 -1.48 7.38
CA LYS A 147 6.61 -2.87 7.82
C LYS A 147 5.42 -3.34 8.63
N ARG A 148 5.05 -2.61 9.70
CA ARG A 148 3.95 -3.01 10.59
C ARG A 148 2.63 -3.05 9.84
N PHE A 149 2.36 -2.06 8.98
CA PHE A 149 1.16 -2.00 8.17
C PHE A 149 1.03 -3.20 7.23
N ILE A 150 2.11 -3.55 6.52
CA ILE A 150 2.14 -4.67 5.58
C ILE A 150 2.03 -6.02 6.30
N ASP A 151 2.70 -6.18 7.44
CA ASP A 151 2.60 -7.38 8.29
C ASP A 151 1.15 -7.61 8.75
N LEU A 152 0.46 -6.54 9.18
CA LEU A 152 -0.97 -6.60 9.53
C LEU A 152 -1.85 -6.94 8.33
N CYS A 153 -1.59 -6.34 7.17
CA CYS A 153 -2.33 -6.66 5.94
C CYS A 153 -2.22 -8.16 5.62
N PHE A 154 -1.01 -8.73 5.60
CA PHE A 154 -0.83 -10.16 5.33
C PHE A 154 -1.42 -11.05 6.44
N LYS A 155 -1.30 -10.66 7.72
CA LYS A 155 -1.95 -11.37 8.83
C LYS A 155 -3.46 -11.51 8.56
N TYR A 156 -4.13 -10.41 8.24
CA TYR A 156 -5.58 -10.40 8.04
C TYR A 156 -6.03 -10.94 6.70
N MET A 157 -5.22 -10.82 5.63
CA MET A 157 -5.48 -11.53 4.37
C MET A 157 -5.41 -13.03 4.52
N ARG A 158 -4.56 -13.57 5.41
CA ARG A 158 -4.54 -15.02 5.67
C ARG A 158 -5.67 -15.45 6.61
N LYS A 159 -6.09 -14.58 7.54
CA LYS A 159 -7.25 -14.81 8.42
C LYS A 159 -8.56 -14.77 7.63
N HIS A 160 -8.70 -13.82 6.70
CA HIS A 160 -9.89 -13.57 5.88
C HIS A 160 -9.52 -13.55 4.38
N PRO A 161 -9.10 -14.70 3.83
CA PRO A 161 -8.55 -14.75 2.48
C PRO A 161 -9.59 -14.44 1.42
N PHE A 162 -9.16 -13.65 0.44
CA PHE A 162 -9.91 -13.42 -0.79
C PHE A 162 -10.16 -14.75 -1.51
N SER A 163 -11.20 -14.80 -2.33
CA SER A 163 -11.51 -15.97 -3.15
C SER A 163 -10.50 -16.06 -4.31
N GLU A 164 -10.38 -17.22 -4.96
CA GLU A 164 -9.59 -17.35 -6.21
C GLU A 164 -8.14 -16.86 -6.11
N VAL A 165 -7.51 -17.09 -4.95
CA VAL A 165 -6.11 -16.74 -4.71
C VAL A 165 -5.21 -17.59 -5.60
N THR A 166 -4.30 -16.95 -6.35
CA THR A 166 -3.39 -17.62 -7.29
C THR A 166 -2.19 -18.23 -6.57
N TRP A 167 -1.67 -17.54 -5.56
CA TRP A 167 -0.51 -17.97 -4.76
C TRP A 167 -0.73 -17.66 -3.28
N TYR A 168 -0.06 -18.41 -2.41
CA TYR A 168 -0.11 -18.14 -0.97
C TYR A 168 0.17 -16.65 -0.67
N PRO A 169 -0.72 -15.93 0.04
CA PRO A 169 -0.58 -14.49 0.29
C PRO A 169 0.62 -14.19 1.18
N ASP A 170 1.71 -13.82 0.52
CA ASP A 170 2.99 -13.55 1.14
C ASP A 170 3.85 -12.67 0.23
N GLY A 171 4.62 -11.78 0.85
CA GLY A 171 5.43 -10.82 0.13
C GLY A 171 6.32 -10.04 1.08
N THR A 172 7.30 -9.37 0.51
CA THR A 172 8.28 -8.59 1.26
C THR A 172 8.41 -7.20 0.68
N VAL A 173 8.86 -6.26 1.52
CA VAL A 173 9.30 -4.95 1.08
C VAL A 173 10.79 -4.82 1.34
N THR A 174 11.45 -4.02 0.53
CA THR A 174 12.88 -3.78 0.68
C THR A 174 13.23 -2.36 0.28
N ALA A 175 14.15 -1.74 1.02
CA ALA A 175 14.76 -0.47 0.65
C ALA A 175 15.84 -0.63 -0.46
N SER A 176 16.31 -1.86 -0.72
CA SER A 176 17.33 -2.12 -1.73
C SER A 176 16.71 -2.22 -3.13
N ARG A 177 17.02 -1.25 -3.99
CA ARG A 177 16.56 -1.24 -5.39
C ARG A 177 17.01 -2.50 -6.14
N THR A 178 18.27 -2.91 -5.96
CA THR A 178 18.83 -4.09 -6.61
C THR A 178 18.11 -5.36 -6.19
N LEU A 179 17.86 -5.54 -4.89
CA LEU A 179 17.13 -6.69 -4.38
C LEU A 179 15.68 -6.70 -4.87
N ASN A 180 15.02 -5.53 -4.90
CA ASN A 180 13.67 -5.43 -5.44
C ASN A 180 13.62 -5.78 -6.92
N ILE A 181 14.58 -5.33 -7.74
CA ILE A 181 14.64 -5.68 -9.17
C ILE A 181 14.79 -7.19 -9.35
N LEU A 182 15.72 -7.81 -8.62
CA LEU A 182 15.91 -9.26 -8.64
C LEU A 182 14.61 -10.00 -8.26
N ASN A 183 14.00 -9.60 -7.15
CA ASN A 183 12.75 -10.20 -6.68
C ASN A 183 11.60 -9.97 -7.67
N LYS A 184 11.52 -8.82 -8.34
CA LYS A 184 10.49 -8.56 -9.37
C LYS A 184 10.63 -9.55 -10.52
N TYR A 185 11.83 -9.77 -11.03
CA TYR A 185 12.03 -10.75 -12.09
C TYR A 185 11.72 -12.18 -11.64
N LEU A 186 12.18 -12.58 -10.45
CA LEU A 186 12.02 -13.95 -9.95
C LEU A 186 10.60 -14.27 -9.46
N LEU A 187 9.94 -13.32 -8.79
CA LEU A 187 8.66 -13.55 -8.10
C LEU A 187 7.45 -13.03 -8.87
N HIS A 188 7.63 -12.13 -9.84
CA HIS A 188 6.53 -11.60 -10.65
C HIS A 188 6.64 -12.03 -12.11
N TRP A 189 7.69 -11.60 -12.81
CA TRP A 189 7.78 -11.77 -14.27
C TRP A 189 8.01 -13.21 -14.71
N LEU A 190 8.99 -13.91 -14.12
CA LEU A 190 9.29 -15.29 -14.47
C LEU A 190 8.06 -16.21 -14.27
N PRO A 191 7.36 -16.19 -13.12
CA PRO A 191 6.13 -16.95 -12.95
C PRO A 191 5.03 -16.54 -13.94
N ALA A 192 4.92 -15.24 -14.26
CA ALA A 192 3.92 -14.76 -15.20
C ALA A 192 4.14 -15.30 -16.62
N TYR A 193 5.38 -15.26 -17.13
CA TYR A 193 5.71 -15.83 -18.43
C TYR A 193 5.52 -17.34 -18.47
N VAL A 194 5.88 -18.06 -17.39
CA VAL A 194 5.65 -19.52 -17.30
C VAL A 194 4.16 -19.83 -17.36
N LEU A 195 3.34 -19.15 -16.55
CA LEU A 195 1.89 -19.37 -16.52
C LEU A 195 1.23 -19.02 -17.86
N ASP A 196 1.58 -17.88 -18.46
CA ASP A 196 1.04 -17.47 -19.75
C ASP A 196 1.46 -18.44 -20.87
N SER A 197 2.68 -18.97 -20.84
CA SER A 197 3.13 -19.98 -21.81
C SER A 197 2.34 -21.29 -21.67
N LEU A 198 2.09 -21.77 -20.45
CA LEU A 198 1.28 -22.96 -20.20
C LEU A 198 -0.17 -22.78 -20.65
N VAL A 199 -0.76 -21.61 -20.34
CA VAL A 199 -2.11 -21.25 -20.77
C VAL A 199 -2.20 -21.18 -22.30
N TRP A 200 -1.21 -20.56 -22.95
CA TRP A 200 -1.16 -20.47 -24.40
C TRP A 200 -1.03 -21.85 -25.07
N MET A 201 -0.16 -22.73 -24.55
CA MET A 201 0.01 -24.10 -25.05
C MET A 201 -1.25 -24.96 -24.90
N THR A 202 -2.12 -24.64 -23.93
CA THR A 202 -3.41 -25.32 -23.71
C THR A 202 -4.58 -24.66 -24.45
N GLY A 203 -4.31 -23.69 -25.33
CA GLY A 203 -5.32 -22.98 -26.13
C GLY A 203 -6.05 -21.86 -25.39
N GLY A 204 -5.64 -21.53 -24.17
CA GLY A 204 -6.18 -20.44 -23.38
C GLY A 204 -5.58 -19.07 -23.72
N LYS A 205 -6.21 -18.01 -23.19
CA LYS A 205 -5.75 -16.62 -23.39
C LYS A 205 -4.77 -16.20 -22.28
N PRO A 206 -3.49 -15.92 -22.58
CA PRO A 206 -2.55 -15.43 -21.58
C PRO A 206 -2.92 -14.03 -21.07
N ILE A 207 -2.83 -13.83 -19.75
CA ILE A 207 -3.20 -12.58 -19.07
C ILE A 207 -2.21 -12.12 -18.01
N MET A 208 -1.35 -13.01 -17.50
CA MET A 208 -0.57 -12.79 -16.29
C MET A 208 0.51 -11.73 -16.49
N VAL A 209 1.20 -11.71 -17.63
CA VAL A 209 2.20 -10.69 -17.96
C VAL A 209 1.56 -9.29 -18.01
N ARG A 210 0.34 -9.19 -18.55
CA ARG A 210 -0.41 -7.91 -18.60
C ARG A 210 -0.83 -7.45 -17.21
N ILE A 211 -1.16 -8.38 -16.31
CA ILE A 211 -1.45 -8.06 -14.90
C ILE A 211 -0.18 -7.54 -14.22
N GLN A 212 0.97 -8.20 -14.41
CA GLN A 212 2.23 -7.77 -13.82
C GLN A 212 2.70 -6.40 -14.34
N ASP A 213 2.49 -6.10 -15.62
CA ASP A 213 2.78 -4.77 -16.17
C ASP A 213 1.99 -3.66 -15.45
N LYS A 214 0.68 -3.86 -15.25
CA LYS A 214 -0.18 -2.92 -14.52
C LYS A 214 0.27 -2.74 -13.06
N LEU A 215 0.60 -3.84 -12.39
CA LEU A 215 1.07 -3.81 -11.00
C LEU A 215 2.43 -3.12 -10.89
N CYS A 216 3.33 -3.34 -11.85
CA CYS A 216 4.62 -2.67 -11.89
C CYS A 216 4.45 -1.15 -12.04
N LYS A 217 3.58 -0.70 -12.95
CA LYS A 217 3.26 0.72 -13.14
C LYS A 217 2.69 1.34 -11.86
N ALA A 218 1.70 0.68 -11.26
CA ALA A 218 1.10 1.14 -10.00
C ALA A 218 2.14 1.24 -8.87
N ALA A 219 3.02 0.24 -8.72
CA ALA A 219 4.09 0.25 -7.73
C ALA A 219 5.10 1.39 -7.97
N THR A 220 5.46 1.66 -9.22
CA THR A 220 6.34 2.80 -9.58
C THR A 220 5.72 4.15 -9.23
N CYS A 221 4.41 4.33 -9.44
CA CYS A 221 3.72 5.56 -9.03
C CYS A 221 3.76 5.80 -7.51
N LEU A 222 3.85 4.74 -6.71
CA LEU A 222 3.89 4.80 -5.25
C LEU A 222 5.31 4.88 -4.67
N GLU A 223 6.33 4.56 -5.46
CA GLU A 223 7.72 4.40 -5.02
C GLU A 223 8.24 5.61 -4.24
N TYR A 224 7.95 6.82 -4.70
CA TYR A 224 8.37 8.04 -4.00
C TYR A 224 7.78 8.11 -2.59
N PHE A 225 6.50 7.76 -2.43
CA PHE A 225 5.77 7.81 -1.16
C PHE A 225 6.12 6.67 -0.21
N THR A 226 6.54 5.52 -0.74
CA THR A 226 6.97 4.37 0.08
C THR A 226 8.44 4.39 0.45
N THR A 227 9.23 5.32 -0.11
CA THR A 227 10.68 5.44 0.15
C THR A 227 11.08 6.75 0.81
N HIS A 228 10.13 7.65 1.08
CA HIS A 228 10.36 8.91 1.79
C HIS A 228 9.36 9.05 2.95
N GLU A 229 9.69 9.94 3.89
CA GLU A 229 8.89 10.23 5.06
C GLU A 229 8.74 11.74 5.19
N TRP A 230 7.58 12.18 5.70
CA TRP A 230 7.27 13.58 5.93
C TRP A 230 6.75 13.76 7.35
N ARG A 231 6.99 14.96 7.90
CA ARG A 231 6.40 15.40 9.15
C ARG A 231 5.42 16.52 8.86
N PHE A 232 4.13 16.24 9.00
CA PHE A 232 3.06 17.23 8.83
C PHE A 232 2.61 17.74 10.20
N GLY A 233 2.72 19.05 10.45
CA GLY A 233 2.17 19.66 11.66
C GLY A 233 0.64 19.67 11.61
N ASP A 234 -0.01 19.33 12.73
CA ASP A 234 -1.46 19.19 12.84
C ASP A 234 -2.08 20.14 13.89
N GLU A 235 -1.32 21.16 14.32
CA GLU A 235 -1.71 22.14 15.35
C GLU A 235 -3.09 22.76 15.08
N ASN A 236 -3.33 23.13 13.82
CA ASN A 236 -4.60 23.71 13.39
C ASN A 236 -5.76 22.72 13.59
N VAL A 237 -5.58 21.44 13.24
CA VAL A 237 -6.62 20.40 13.40
C VAL A 237 -6.95 20.20 14.88
N ARG A 238 -5.92 20.13 15.73
CA ARG A 238 -6.10 20.02 17.19
C ARG A 238 -6.83 21.22 17.76
N THR A 239 -6.43 22.42 17.35
CA THR A 239 -7.06 23.68 17.79
C THR A 239 -8.53 23.73 17.37
N LEU A 240 -8.86 23.31 16.15
CA LEU A 240 -10.24 23.22 15.66
C LEU A 240 -11.08 22.25 16.49
N SER A 241 -10.54 21.08 16.81
CA SER A 241 -11.22 20.08 17.66
C SER A 241 -11.59 20.64 19.03
N LEU A 242 -10.75 21.50 19.63
CA LEU A 242 -11.03 22.14 20.92
C LEU A 242 -12.20 23.13 20.88
N THR A 243 -12.59 23.61 19.69
CA THR A 243 -13.73 24.53 19.54
C THR A 243 -15.08 23.82 19.52
N LEU A 244 -15.09 22.49 19.39
CA LEU A 244 -16.31 21.68 19.31
C LEU A 244 -16.83 21.30 20.69
N GLY A 245 -18.16 21.22 20.83
CA GLY A 245 -18.79 20.56 21.96
C GLY A 245 -18.60 19.03 21.89
N GLU A 246 -18.79 18.32 23.00
CA GLU A 246 -18.56 16.87 23.06
C GLU A 246 -19.42 16.07 22.07
N LYS A 247 -20.69 16.47 21.88
CA LYS A 247 -21.58 15.83 20.88
C LYS A 247 -21.03 15.95 19.45
N ASP A 248 -20.53 17.13 19.08
CA ASP A 248 -19.99 17.37 17.74
C ASP A 248 -18.64 16.66 17.54
N LYS A 249 -17.83 16.51 18.61
CA LYS A 249 -16.59 15.72 18.55
C LYS A 249 -16.86 14.22 18.33
N GLU A 250 -17.97 13.71 18.85
CA GLU A 250 -18.39 12.33 18.65
C GLU A 250 -18.93 12.11 17.23
N GLU A 251 -19.84 12.98 16.78
CA GLU A 251 -20.47 12.89 15.45
C GLU A 251 -19.44 13.15 14.32
N PHE A 252 -18.70 14.25 14.41
CA PHE A 252 -17.69 14.66 13.42
C PHE A 252 -16.29 14.32 13.91
N ASN A 253 -16.06 13.08 14.33
CA ASN A 253 -14.76 12.65 14.83
C ASN A 253 -13.69 12.66 13.72
N PHE A 254 -12.65 13.46 13.92
CA PHE A 254 -11.42 13.47 13.11
C PHE A 254 -10.16 13.33 13.98
N ASP A 255 -10.30 12.82 15.21
CA ASP A 255 -9.19 12.57 16.11
C ASP A 255 -8.47 11.25 15.79
N VAL A 256 -7.41 11.36 14.99
CA VAL A 256 -6.58 10.23 14.56
C VAL A 256 -5.91 9.45 15.69
N ALA A 257 -5.76 10.04 16.89
CA ALA A 257 -5.15 9.35 18.02
C ALA A 257 -5.97 8.13 18.49
N LYS A 258 -7.27 8.11 18.16
CA LYS A 258 -8.22 7.03 18.50
C LYS A 258 -8.08 5.79 17.61
N ILE A 259 -7.25 5.84 16.55
CA ILE A 259 -7.10 4.71 15.62
C ILE A 259 -6.38 3.55 16.30
N ASP A 260 -7.06 2.41 16.44
CA ASP A 260 -6.39 1.13 16.67
C ASP A 260 -5.95 0.54 15.33
N TRP A 261 -4.64 0.54 15.07
CA TRP A 261 -4.09 0.09 13.80
C TRP A 261 -4.37 -1.38 13.50
N GLU A 262 -4.45 -2.23 14.51
CA GLU A 262 -4.66 -3.66 14.32
C GLU A 262 -6.10 -3.93 13.87
N GLN A 263 -7.06 -3.36 14.60
CA GLN A 263 -8.47 -3.42 14.24
C GLN A 263 -8.73 -2.74 12.89
N TYR A 264 -8.21 -1.53 12.68
CA TYR A 264 -8.41 -0.76 11.45
C TYR A 264 -7.90 -1.49 10.21
N VAL A 265 -6.73 -2.13 10.27
CA VAL A 265 -6.21 -2.91 9.14
C VAL A 265 -7.02 -4.19 8.90
N GLU A 266 -7.56 -4.83 9.94
CA GLU A 266 -8.50 -5.95 9.77
C GLU A 266 -9.76 -5.51 9.02
N ASP A 267 -10.36 -4.40 9.45
CA ASP A 267 -11.54 -3.81 8.81
C ASP A 267 -11.24 -3.40 7.37
N TYR A 268 -10.03 -2.88 7.09
CA TYR A 268 -9.61 -2.54 5.74
C TYR A 268 -9.50 -3.76 4.82
N VAL A 269 -8.92 -4.86 5.29
CA VAL A 269 -8.85 -6.11 4.51
C VAL A 269 -10.25 -6.68 4.25
N LEU A 270 -11.13 -6.67 5.26
CA LEU A 270 -12.54 -7.04 5.10
C LEU A 270 -13.27 -6.10 4.14
N GLY A 271 -12.92 -4.82 4.17
CA GLY A 271 -13.40 -3.78 3.26
C GLY A 271 -13.05 -4.07 1.80
N ILE A 272 -11.77 -4.37 1.51
CA ILE A 272 -11.31 -4.78 0.18
C ILE A 272 -12.10 -6.01 -0.28
N ARG A 273 -12.26 -7.02 0.58
CA ARG A 273 -13.04 -8.21 0.24
C ARG A 273 -14.49 -7.86 -0.12
N ARG A 274 -15.16 -7.08 0.72
CA ARG A 274 -16.60 -6.80 0.60
C ARG A 274 -16.92 -5.80 -0.51
N PHE A 275 -16.17 -4.71 -0.62
CA PHE A 275 -16.52 -3.59 -1.49
C PHE A 275 -15.76 -3.59 -2.81
N ILE A 276 -14.49 -4.03 -2.79
CA ILE A 276 -13.66 -4.08 -4.00
C ILE A 276 -13.87 -5.38 -4.77
N PHE A 277 -13.72 -6.54 -4.11
CA PHE A 277 -13.95 -7.83 -4.74
C PHE A 277 -15.41 -8.27 -4.74
N LYS A 278 -16.29 -7.58 -4.00
CA LYS A 278 -17.72 -7.91 -3.88
C LYS A 278 -17.96 -9.36 -3.43
N GLU A 279 -17.09 -9.86 -2.55
CA GLU A 279 -17.15 -11.23 -2.06
C GLU A 279 -17.99 -11.35 -0.78
N ASP A 280 -18.86 -12.36 -0.74
CA ASP A 280 -19.66 -12.68 0.44
C ASP A 280 -18.81 -13.26 1.58
N VAL A 281 -19.24 -13.04 2.82
CA VAL A 281 -18.61 -13.60 4.04
C VAL A 281 -18.68 -15.13 4.03
N ALA A 282 -19.73 -15.72 3.45
CA ALA A 282 -19.93 -17.15 3.31
C ALA A 282 -18.84 -17.85 2.46
N THR A 283 -18.08 -17.12 1.63
CA THR A 283 -16.99 -17.73 0.84
C THR A 283 -15.68 -17.88 1.61
N ILE A 284 -15.56 -17.30 2.83
CA ILE A 284 -14.33 -17.35 3.66
C ILE A 284 -13.89 -18.79 3.95
N PRO A 285 -14.75 -19.75 4.36
CA PRO A 285 -14.32 -21.12 4.65
C PRO A 285 -13.77 -21.85 3.41
N LYS A 286 -14.29 -21.55 2.20
CA LYS A 286 -13.76 -22.10 0.95
C LYS A 286 -12.40 -21.50 0.63
N ALA A 287 -12.27 -20.17 0.72
CA ALA A 287 -11.02 -19.47 0.49
C ALA A 287 -9.90 -19.90 1.47
N ARG A 288 -10.23 -20.12 2.74
CA ARG A 288 -9.29 -20.67 3.75
C ARG A 288 -8.73 -22.02 3.33
N ARG A 289 -9.58 -22.95 2.86
CA ARG A 289 -9.13 -24.27 2.37
C ARG A 289 -8.18 -24.14 1.17
N GLN A 290 -8.46 -23.22 0.25
CA GLN A 290 -7.57 -22.94 -0.89
C GLN A 290 -6.21 -22.40 -0.41
N VAL A 291 -6.21 -21.40 0.48
CA VAL A 291 -4.97 -20.83 1.03
C VAL A 291 -4.18 -21.85 1.84
N SER A 292 -4.83 -22.74 2.60
CA SER A 292 -4.14 -23.84 3.30
C SER A 292 -3.44 -24.81 2.36
N ARG A 293 -4.06 -25.15 1.21
CA ARG A 293 -3.40 -25.97 0.18
C ARG A 293 -2.20 -25.25 -0.42
N LEU A 294 -2.37 -23.97 -0.76
CA LEU A 294 -1.29 -23.14 -1.31
C LEU A 294 -0.15 -22.96 -0.30
N TYR A 295 -0.45 -22.89 1.00
CA TYR A 295 0.56 -22.87 2.05
C TYR A 295 1.46 -24.12 2.00
N TRP A 296 0.86 -25.31 1.94
CA TRP A 296 1.64 -26.54 1.87
C TRP A 296 2.43 -26.65 0.57
N VAL A 297 1.85 -26.28 -0.57
CA VAL A 297 2.58 -26.21 -1.85
C VAL A 297 3.77 -25.26 -1.73
N TYR A 298 3.57 -24.06 -1.18
CA TYR A 298 4.62 -23.08 -0.97
C TYR A 298 5.73 -23.61 -0.06
N ARG A 299 5.39 -24.26 1.06
CA ARG A 299 6.36 -24.87 1.97
C ARG A 299 7.13 -26.02 1.33
N CYS A 300 6.44 -26.92 0.62
CA CYS A 300 7.08 -28.02 -0.09
C CYS A 300 8.05 -27.51 -1.16
N LEU A 301 7.67 -26.48 -1.92
CA LEU A 301 8.55 -25.86 -2.92
C LEU A 301 9.77 -25.18 -2.27
N GLN A 302 9.60 -24.50 -1.12
CA GLN A 302 10.73 -23.94 -0.37
C GLN A 302 11.68 -25.05 0.07
N VAL A 303 11.19 -26.10 0.72
CA VAL A 303 12.03 -27.23 1.16
C VAL A 303 12.71 -27.90 -0.04
N ALA A 304 11.98 -28.13 -1.13
CA ALA A 304 12.53 -28.69 -2.37
C ALA A 304 13.65 -27.82 -2.95
N SER A 305 13.47 -26.49 -3.02
CA SER A 305 14.49 -25.58 -3.52
C SER A 305 15.77 -25.60 -2.67
N VAL A 306 15.64 -25.67 -1.34
CA VAL A 306 16.78 -25.80 -0.41
C VAL A 306 17.48 -27.14 -0.60
N MET A 307 16.73 -28.24 -0.73
CA MET A 307 17.29 -29.56 -0.98
C MET A 307 18.00 -29.64 -2.34
N CYS A 308 17.43 -29.06 -3.40
CA CYS A 308 18.04 -29.01 -4.72
C CYS A 308 19.33 -28.18 -4.71
N MET A 309 19.31 -27.00 -4.06
CA MET A 309 20.50 -26.17 -3.89
C MET A 309 21.59 -26.91 -3.10
N TRP A 310 21.22 -27.56 -1.99
CA TRP A 310 22.13 -28.38 -1.19
C TRP A 310 22.75 -29.51 -2.01
N HIS A 311 21.91 -30.25 -2.75
CA HIS A 311 22.37 -31.32 -3.62
C HIS A 311 23.36 -30.80 -4.68
N PHE A 312 23.03 -29.71 -5.36
CA PHE A 312 23.92 -29.08 -6.34
C PHE A 312 25.27 -28.68 -5.73
N LEU A 313 25.27 -28.06 -4.54
CA LEU A 313 26.51 -27.66 -3.85
C LEU A 313 27.37 -28.87 -3.46
N THR A 314 26.76 -29.92 -2.90
CA THR A 314 27.49 -31.17 -2.58
C THR A 314 28.00 -31.89 -3.83
N LEU A 315 27.33 -31.74 -4.98
CA LEU A 315 27.83 -32.25 -6.26
C LEU A 315 29.10 -31.52 -6.72
N ARG A 316 29.18 -30.21 -6.51
CA ARG A 316 30.29 -29.37 -6.98
C ARG A 316 31.45 -29.23 -6.00
N TYR A 317 31.21 -29.40 -4.70
CA TYR A 317 32.20 -29.14 -3.66
C TYR A 317 32.44 -30.36 -2.76
N THR A 318 33.53 -31.09 -3.05
CA THR A 318 33.92 -32.35 -2.40
C THR A 318 34.04 -32.25 -0.86
N PRO A 319 34.61 -31.19 -0.26
CA PRO A 319 34.70 -31.06 1.19
C PRO A 319 33.31 -31.02 1.87
N LEU A 320 32.36 -30.29 1.29
CA LEU A 320 30.98 -30.22 1.81
C LEU A 320 30.27 -31.57 1.68
N ARG A 321 30.52 -32.31 0.59
CA ARG A 321 29.99 -33.69 0.44
C ARG A 321 30.52 -34.63 1.51
N GLN A 322 31.82 -34.57 1.81
CA GLN A 322 32.44 -35.40 2.85
C GLN A 322 31.94 -35.04 4.26
N LEU A 323 31.86 -33.74 4.57
CA LEU A 323 31.35 -33.25 5.85
C LEU A 323 29.87 -33.65 6.05
N TRP A 324 29.05 -33.52 5.01
CA TRP A 324 27.65 -33.98 5.04
C TRP A 324 27.53 -35.49 5.21
N GLY A 325 28.31 -36.27 4.46
CA GLY A 325 28.32 -37.73 4.58
C GLY A 325 28.75 -38.20 5.98
N ASN A 326 29.67 -37.49 6.62
CA ASN A 326 30.08 -37.76 8.01
C ASN A 326 28.98 -37.40 9.01
N ALA A 327 28.34 -36.24 8.84
CA ALA A 327 27.22 -35.82 9.69
C ALA A 327 26.02 -36.78 9.59
N LEU A 328 25.66 -37.22 8.38
CA LEU A 328 24.57 -38.18 8.18
C LEU A 328 24.89 -39.54 8.81
N ARG A 329 26.13 -40.02 8.68
CA ARG A 329 26.59 -41.25 9.34
C ARG A 329 26.52 -41.13 10.87
N LEU A 330 26.93 -39.99 11.44
CA LEU A 330 26.82 -39.72 12.86
C LEU A 330 25.35 -39.68 13.32
N LEU A 331 24.47 -39.01 12.57
CA LEU A 331 23.03 -38.97 12.88
C LEU A 331 22.37 -40.34 12.84
N ILE A 332 22.68 -41.16 11.82
CA ILE A 332 22.20 -42.55 11.74
C ILE A 332 22.74 -43.37 12.92
N HIS A 333 23.99 -43.16 13.30
CA HIS A 333 24.60 -43.85 14.43
C HIS A 333 23.93 -43.44 15.77
N LEU A 334 23.69 -42.16 15.99
CA LEU A 334 22.97 -41.64 17.16
C LEU A 334 21.50 -42.11 17.19
N ALA A 335 20.81 -42.13 16.04
CA ALA A 335 19.45 -42.63 15.93
C ALA A 335 19.34 -44.12 16.24
N ARG A 336 20.37 -44.92 15.89
CA ARG A 336 20.46 -46.34 16.25
C ARG A 336 20.78 -46.57 17.73
N MET A 337 21.35 -45.59 18.41
CA MET A 337 21.62 -45.64 19.86
C MET A 337 20.45 -45.17 20.71
N LEU A 338 19.41 -44.56 20.12
CA LEU A 338 18.17 -44.29 20.83
C LEU A 338 17.44 -45.63 21.05
N PRO A 339 17.22 -46.06 22.31
CA PRO A 339 16.43 -47.24 22.58
C PRO A 339 15.00 -47.00 22.08
N PHE A 340 14.47 -47.92 21.26
CA PHE A 340 13.06 -47.95 20.92
C PHE A 340 12.28 -48.17 22.23
N VAL A 341 11.60 -47.12 22.71
CA VAL A 341 10.60 -47.19 23.79
C VAL A 341 9.22 -47.08 23.17
#